data_AF-A0A1C6GMR6-F1
#
_entry.id   AF-A0A1C6GMR6-F1
#
_cell.length_a   1.000
_cell.length_b   1.000
_cell.length_c   1.000
_cell.angle_alpha   90.00
_cell.angle_beta   90.00
_cell.angle_gamma   90.00
#
_symmetry.space_group_name_H-M   'P 1'
#
loop_
_entity.id
_entity.type
_entity.pdbx_description
1 polymer ?
#
loop_
_entity_poly.entity_id
_entity_poly.type
_entity_poly.pdbx_seq_one_letter_code
_entity_poly.pdbx_strand_id
1 'polypeptide(L)'
;MAAKTNYGLVEYAKAQLGKPYWYGTFGQTANEALYIAKKKQWPVYYKWEGTAYDNFPSQYGKRVHDCVGLIKGYLWSDTATSTPKYNSAQDVSANMMRANCRERGAISTMPDTPGVLVFMSGHVGVYIGNGEVIEARGHEFGVVKTKLALRPWKWWGKCPYLTYLDKAPTITIDSTTATKPGTSSAIGIGKKVTVKKGTWNVRKLPSADAAVIAQVKGGQVLSVATGWSYVPALGGWISDKGLE
;
A
#
# COMPACT_ATOMS: atom_id res chain seq x y z
N MET A 1 8.48 -15.46 4.15
CA MET A 1 7.72 -14.27 3.71
C MET A 1 8.70 -13.28 3.11
N ALA A 2 8.36 -12.63 2.00
CA ALA A 2 9.19 -11.54 1.46
C ALA A 2 9.33 -10.42 2.50
N ALA A 3 10.51 -9.80 2.59
CA ALA A 3 10.74 -8.71 3.51
C ALA A 3 9.76 -7.54 3.25
N LYS A 4 9.22 -6.95 4.32
CA LYS A 4 8.41 -5.72 4.24
C LYS A 4 9.36 -4.54 4.04
N THR A 5 9.15 -3.75 2.98
CA THR A 5 10.05 -2.66 2.61
C THR A 5 9.35 -1.31 2.65
N ASN A 6 10.13 -0.23 2.71
CA ASN A 6 9.62 1.14 2.63
C ASN A 6 8.86 1.40 1.32
N TYR A 7 9.35 0.90 0.18
CA TYR A 7 8.65 1.02 -1.10
C TYR A 7 7.39 0.16 -1.18
N GLY A 8 7.40 -1.05 -0.59
CA GLY A 8 6.20 -1.88 -0.52
C GLY A 8 5.11 -1.24 0.33
N LEU A 9 5.46 -0.52 1.41
CA LEU A 9 4.51 0.27 2.18
C LEU A 9 3.89 1.40 1.34
N VAL A 10 4.70 2.11 0.54
CA VAL A 10 4.22 3.17 -0.36
C VAL A 10 3.20 2.60 -1.36
N GLU A 11 3.50 1.49 -2.01
CA GLU A 11 2.59 0.87 -2.98
C GLU A 11 1.31 0.33 -2.31
N TYR A 12 1.43 -0.24 -1.11
CA TYR A 12 0.26 -0.61 -0.32
C TYR A 12 -0.62 0.60 -0.02
N ALA A 13 -0.04 1.69 0.48
CA ALA A 13 -0.78 2.90 0.82
C ALA A 13 -1.49 3.51 -0.42
N LYS A 14 -0.82 3.54 -1.58
CA LYS A 14 -1.43 3.95 -2.86
C LYS A 14 -2.63 3.08 -3.21
N ALA A 15 -2.52 1.76 -3.06
CA ALA A 15 -3.63 0.84 -3.35
C ALA A 15 -4.84 1.01 -2.40
N GLN A 16 -4.63 1.61 -1.22
CA GLN A 16 -5.72 1.91 -0.28
C GLN A 16 -6.31 3.32 -0.44
N LEU A 17 -5.86 4.14 -1.41
CA LEU A 17 -6.45 5.46 -1.63
C LEU A 17 -7.96 5.38 -1.91
N GLY A 18 -8.71 6.29 -1.30
CA GLY A 18 -10.18 6.34 -1.40
C GLY A 18 -10.91 5.26 -0.58
N LYS A 19 -10.20 4.41 0.17
CA LYS A 19 -10.84 3.43 1.06
C LYS A 19 -11.33 4.09 2.35
N PRO A 20 -12.41 3.59 2.98
CA PRO A 20 -12.96 4.22 4.18
C PRO A 20 -12.05 4.11 5.41
N TYR A 21 -12.27 5.01 6.37
CA TYR A 21 -11.61 5.01 7.66
C TYR A 21 -12.51 4.42 8.74
N TRP A 22 -12.08 3.38 9.44
CA TRP A 22 -12.78 2.82 10.61
C TRP A 22 -11.81 2.76 11.79
N TYR A 23 -12.15 3.38 12.92
CA TYR A 23 -11.25 3.40 14.07
C TYR A 23 -10.99 1.99 14.63
N GLY A 24 -9.73 1.64 14.82
CA GLY A 24 -9.33 0.33 15.35
C GLY A 24 -9.30 -0.78 14.30
N THR A 25 -9.27 -0.46 13.01
CA THR A 25 -9.13 -1.43 11.91
C THR A 25 -7.81 -1.28 11.17
N PHE A 26 -7.35 -2.36 10.56
CA PHE A 26 -6.01 -2.46 9.94
C PHE A 26 -6.10 -3.15 8.58
N GLY A 27 -7.15 -2.80 7.83
CA GLY A 27 -7.45 -3.39 6.54
C GLY A 27 -8.41 -4.57 6.62
N GLN A 28 -9.17 -4.79 7.68
CA GLN A 28 -10.27 -5.77 7.54
C GLN A 28 -11.25 -5.36 6.43
N THR A 29 -11.95 -6.33 5.85
CA THR A 29 -13.09 -6.04 4.97
C THR A 29 -14.28 -5.66 5.84
N ALA A 30 -14.84 -4.47 5.60
CA ALA A 30 -16.00 -3.96 6.30
C ALA A 30 -17.20 -4.91 6.13
N ASN A 31 -17.84 -5.22 7.24
CA ASN A 31 -19.11 -5.93 7.31
C ASN A 31 -19.82 -5.57 8.63
N GLU A 32 -21.05 -6.03 8.78
CA GLU A 32 -21.87 -5.74 9.95
C GLU A 32 -21.24 -6.24 11.26
N ALA A 33 -20.71 -7.46 11.28
CA ALA A 33 -20.09 -8.03 12.47
C ALA A 33 -18.89 -7.19 12.95
N LEU A 34 -18.05 -6.73 12.01
CA LEU A 34 -16.92 -5.84 12.31
C LEU A 34 -17.40 -4.49 12.83
N TYR A 35 -18.45 -3.91 12.23
CA TYR A 35 -19.02 -2.64 12.67
C TYR A 35 -19.55 -2.73 14.11
N ILE A 36 -20.37 -3.74 14.40
CA ILE A 36 -20.93 -3.96 15.75
C ILE A 36 -19.80 -4.13 16.77
N ALA A 37 -18.80 -4.96 16.45
CA ALA A 37 -17.67 -5.20 17.33
C ALA A 37 -16.89 -3.91 17.61
N LYS A 38 -16.57 -3.12 16.58
CA LYS A 38 -15.78 -1.89 16.73
C LYS A 38 -16.55 -0.76 17.38
N LYS A 39 -17.85 -0.62 17.09
CA LYS A 39 -18.73 0.33 17.76
C LYS A 39 -18.84 0.04 19.26
N LYS A 40 -18.92 -1.24 19.65
CA LYS A 40 -18.89 -1.64 21.08
C LYS A 40 -17.54 -1.34 21.71
N GLN A 41 -16.45 -1.60 21.01
CA GLN A 41 -15.08 -1.37 21.50
C GLN A 41 -14.76 0.13 21.65
N TRP A 42 -15.24 0.94 20.71
CA TRP A 42 -14.81 2.33 20.52
C TRP A 42 -15.99 3.28 20.25
N PRO A 43 -17.01 3.36 21.12
CA PRO A 43 -18.29 4.02 20.81
C PRO A 43 -18.16 5.50 20.46
N VAL A 44 -17.16 6.20 21.00
CA VAL A 44 -16.90 7.62 20.70
C VAL A 44 -16.46 7.86 19.25
N TYR A 45 -15.77 6.91 18.63
CA TYR A 45 -15.23 7.06 17.28
C TYR A 45 -16.20 6.62 16.17
N TYR A 46 -17.34 6.04 16.55
CA TYR A 46 -18.38 5.56 15.65
C TYR A 46 -19.63 6.46 15.66
N LYS A 47 -19.47 7.70 16.14
CA LYS A 47 -20.51 8.72 16.22
C LYS A 47 -19.94 10.12 16.00
N TRP A 48 -20.80 11.05 15.59
CA TRP A 48 -20.59 12.49 15.60
C TRP A 48 -21.53 13.12 16.64
N GLU A 49 -20.99 13.89 17.59
CA GLU A 49 -21.80 14.59 18.62
C GLU A 49 -22.82 13.71 19.37
N GLY A 50 -22.54 12.41 19.52
CA GLY A 50 -23.46 11.47 20.15
C GLY A 50 -24.32 10.66 19.18
N THR A 51 -24.45 11.09 17.93
CA THR A 51 -25.23 10.43 16.87
C THR A 51 -24.36 9.48 16.05
N ALA A 52 -24.77 8.22 15.92
CA ALA A 52 -24.03 7.26 15.11
C ALA A 52 -23.95 7.73 13.66
N TYR A 53 -22.79 7.55 13.01
CA TYR A 53 -22.74 7.72 11.56
C TYR A 53 -23.67 6.69 10.89
N ASP A 54 -24.51 7.14 9.98
CA ASP A 54 -25.55 6.36 9.31
C ASP A 54 -25.05 5.66 8.03
N ASN A 55 -23.84 5.99 7.57
CA ASN A 55 -23.32 5.54 6.28
C ASN A 55 -22.39 4.31 6.34
N PHE A 56 -22.09 3.73 7.50
CA PHE A 56 -21.25 2.52 7.61
C PHE A 56 -21.71 1.33 6.73
N PRO A 57 -23.02 1.01 6.64
CA PRO A 57 -23.49 -0.08 5.77
C PRO A 57 -23.11 0.09 4.29
N SER A 58 -23.08 1.33 3.77
CA SER A 58 -22.65 1.64 2.40
C SER A 58 -21.17 1.33 2.12
N GLN A 59 -20.40 1.07 3.17
CA GLN A 59 -18.97 0.81 3.12
C GLN A 59 -18.65 -0.69 3.21
N TYR A 60 -19.65 -1.54 3.45
CA TYR A 60 -19.46 -2.99 3.51
C TYR A 60 -18.85 -3.53 2.21
N GLY A 61 -18.01 -4.56 2.33
CA GLY A 61 -17.20 -5.11 1.25
C GLY A 61 -15.94 -4.30 0.91
N LYS A 62 -15.78 -3.07 1.44
CA LYS A 62 -14.55 -2.27 1.26
C LYS A 62 -13.53 -2.57 2.36
N ARG A 63 -12.25 -2.40 2.05
CA ARG A 63 -11.14 -2.44 3.03
C ARG A 63 -11.21 -1.22 3.94
N VAL A 64 -10.99 -1.37 5.24
CA VAL A 64 -11.10 -0.23 6.18
C VAL A 64 -9.87 -0.04 7.08
N HIS A 65 -9.38 1.20 7.04
CA HIS A 65 -8.17 1.76 7.67
C HIS A 65 -8.44 2.54 8.97
N ASP A 66 -7.69 2.39 10.07
CA ASP A 66 -7.35 3.58 10.86
C ASP A 66 -5.95 4.11 10.46
N CYS A 67 -5.47 5.18 11.09
CA CYS A 67 -4.23 5.84 10.68
C CYS A 67 -3.02 4.89 10.79
N VAL A 68 -2.77 4.32 11.97
CA VAL A 68 -1.69 3.34 12.18
C VAL A 68 -2.03 1.97 11.56
N GLY A 69 -3.31 1.68 11.43
CA GLY A 69 -3.91 0.54 10.78
C GLY A 69 -3.59 0.48 9.29
N LEU A 70 -3.36 1.62 8.62
CA LEU A 70 -2.84 1.64 7.26
C LEU A 70 -1.43 1.04 7.17
N ILE A 71 -0.57 1.32 8.16
CA ILE A 71 0.78 0.75 8.25
C ILE A 71 0.68 -0.73 8.64
N LYS A 72 -0.10 -1.05 9.68
CA LYS A 72 -0.31 -2.44 10.14
C LYS A 72 -0.90 -3.32 9.04
N GLY A 73 -1.82 -2.78 8.25
CA GLY A 73 -2.39 -3.47 7.09
C GLY A 73 -1.34 -3.91 6.08
N TYR A 74 -0.33 -3.06 5.81
CA TYR A 74 0.80 -3.49 4.98
C TYR A 74 1.62 -4.59 5.64
N LEU A 75 1.95 -4.44 6.94
CA LEU A 75 2.76 -5.40 7.68
C LEU A 75 2.07 -6.78 7.78
N TRP A 76 0.75 -6.81 7.85
CA TRP A 76 -0.04 -7.98 8.22
C TRP A 76 -0.75 -8.65 7.03
N SER A 77 -0.77 -8.01 5.86
CA SER A 77 -1.33 -8.62 4.65
C SER A 77 -0.23 -9.11 3.71
N ASP A 78 -0.45 -10.24 3.03
CA ASP A 78 0.47 -10.74 2.00
C ASP A 78 0.46 -9.84 0.75
N THR A 79 -0.73 -9.37 0.34
CA THR A 79 -0.92 -8.39 -0.76
C THR A 79 -1.76 -7.19 -0.30
N ALA A 80 -1.98 -6.21 -1.19
CA ALA A 80 -2.86 -5.06 -0.91
C ALA A 80 -4.34 -5.45 -0.66
N THR A 81 -4.76 -6.67 -1.02
CA THR A 81 -6.15 -7.14 -0.89
C THR A 81 -6.29 -8.34 0.06
N SER A 82 -5.20 -9.02 0.41
CA SER A 82 -5.24 -10.15 1.35
C SER A 82 -5.78 -9.75 2.72
N THR A 83 -6.59 -10.63 3.31
CA THR A 83 -7.02 -10.51 4.72
C THR A 83 -5.80 -10.34 5.62
N PRO A 84 -5.73 -9.30 6.46
CA PRO A 84 -4.60 -9.10 7.36
C PRO A 84 -4.57 -10.19 8.44
N LYS A 85 -3.40 -10.75 8.70
CA LYS A 85 -3.12 -11.70 9.78
C LYS A 85 -2.67 -10.92 11.02
N TYR A 86 -3.52 -10.88 12.04
CA TYR A 86 -3.27 -10.11 13.25
C TYR A 86 -1.92 -10.49 13.91
N ASN A 87 -1.19 -9.50 14.39
CA ASN A 87 0.08 -9.68 15.10
C ASN A 87 0.15 -8.75 16.31
N SER A 88 -0.05 -9.30 17.50
CA SER A 88 -0.09 -8.55 18.76
C SER A 88 1.21 -7.83 19.08
N ALA A 89 2.38 -8.36 18.67
CA ALA A 89 3.67 -7.74 18.92
C ALA A 89 3.87 -6.42 18.15
N GLN A 90 3.02 -6.16 17.15
CA GLN A 90 3.04 -4.95 16.33
C GLN A 90 1.77 -4.11 16.50
N ASP A 91 0.82 -4.53 17.35
CA ASP A 91 -0.42 -3.81 17.56
C ASP A 91 -0.23 -2.64 18.53
N VAL A 92 0.26 -1.54 17.97
CA VAL A 92 0.60 -0.33 18.71
C VAL A 92 -0.21 0.87 18.21
N SER A 93 -0.39 1.87 19.08
CA SER A 93 -0.96 3.16 18.70
C SER A 93 -0.02 3.97 17.80
N ALA A 94 -0.51 5.03 17.15
CA ALA A 94 0.35 5.94 16.37
C ALA A 94 1.49 6.54 17.22
N ASN A 95 1.20 6.92 18.47
CA ASN A 95 2.21 7.45 19.40
C ASN A 95 3.26 6.39 19.75
N MET A 96 2.83 5.16 19.99
CA MET A 96 3.74 4.05 20.31
C MET A 96 4.54 3.60 19.08
N MET A 97 3.96 3.62 17.87
CA MET A 97 4.69 3.40 16.62
C MET A 97 5.85 4.41 16.49
N ARG A 98 5.59 5.70 16.74
CA ARG A 98 6.63 6.74 16.78
C ARG A 98 7.67 6.48 17.89
N ALA A 99 7.22 5.98 19.05
CA ALA A 99 8.10 5.63 20.16
C ALA A 99 9.09 4.52 19.76
N ASN A 100 8.63 3.56 18.96
CA ASN A 100 9.40 2.40 18.52
C ASN A 100 10.34 2.68 17.31
N CYS A 101 10.17 3.81 16.61
CA CYS A 101 11.10 4.22 15.54
C CYS A 101 12.50 4.47 16.12
N ARG A 102 13.49 3.70 15.64
CA ARG A 102 14.91 3.85 16.05
C ARG A 102 15.55 5.09 15.43
N GLU A 103 15.33 5.30 14.14
CA GLU A 103 15.67 6.55 13.44
C GLU A 103 14.42 7.42 13.34
N ARG A 104 14.49 8.63 13.89
CA ARG A 104 13.39 9.60 13.95
C ARG A 104 13.91 11.00 14.24
N GLY A 105 13.10 12.02 13.97
CA GLY A 105 13.47 13.41 14.22
C GLY A 105 12.29 14.37 14.14
N ALA A 106 12.59 15.67 14.30
CA ALA A 106 11.64 16.74 14.02
C ALA A 106 11.32 16.79 12.53
N ILE A 107 10.10 17.16 12.14
CA ILE A 107 9.68 17.17 10.73
C ILE A 107 10.59 18.03 9.83
N SER A 108 11.21 19.08 10.39
CA SER A 108 12.16 19.96 9.69
C SER A 108 13.45 19.26 9.25
N THR A 109 13.79 18.11 9.85
CA THR A 109 14.98 17.32 9.50
C THR A 109 14.64 16.05 8.73
N MET A 110 13.41 15.94 8.22
CA MET A 110 12.93 14.73 7.56
C MET A 110 13.74 14.44 6.29
N PRO A 111 14.24 13.20 6.10
CA PRO A 111 14.87 12.82 4.85
C PRO A 111 13.83 12.67 3.73
N ASP A 112 14.24 12.93 2.49
CA ASP A 112 13.40 12.65 1.31
C ASP A 112 13.44 11.16 0.95
N THR A 113 12.96 10.31 1.86
CA THR A 113 12.95 8.85 1.70
C THR A 113 11.51 8.32 1.71
N PRO A 114 10.97 7.84 0.58
CA PRO A 114 9.65 7.23 0.54
C PRO A 114 9.49 6.09 1.54
N GLY A 115 8.32 5.98 2.16
CA GLY A 115 8.00 5.02 3.20
C GLY A 115 8.44 5.43 4.61
N VAL A 116 9.05 6.61 4.79
CA VAL A 116 9.17 7.24 6.11
C VAL A 116 7.79 7.56 6.65
N LEU A 117 7.57 7.32 7.94
CA LEU A 117 6.33 7.69 8.61
C LEU A 117 6.42 9.13 9.10
N VAL A 118 5.34 9.88 8.95
CA VAL A 118 5.18 11.23 9.49
C VAL A 118 4.13 11.23 10.58
N PHE A 119 4.35 12.00 11.63
CA PHE A 119 3.56 11.94 12.86
C PHE A 119 3.16 13.33 13.35
N MET A 120 1.95 13.39 13.90
CA MET A 120 1.48 14.40 14.83
C MET A 120 0.86 13.67 16.04
N SER A 121 0.44 14.37 17.08
CA SER A 121 -0.10 13.69 18.27
C SER A 121 -1.31 12.82 17.89
N GLY A 122 -1.24 11.52 18.19
CA GLY A 122 -2.31 10.56 17.93
C GLY A 122 -2.49 10.14 16.47
N HIS A 123 -1.63 10.58 15.54
CA HIS A 123 -1.84 10.36 14.11
C HIS A 123 -0.55 10.09 13.34
N VAL A 124 -0.65 9.28 12.29
CA VAL A 124 0.48 8.87 11.44
C VAL A 124 0.07 8.81 9.97
N GLY A 125 1.01 9.15 9.08
CA GLY A 125 0.89 9.02 7.62
C GLY A 125 2.15 8.42 7.01
N VAL A 126 2.05 8.00 5.75
CA VAL A 126 3.15 7.44 4.95
C VAL A 126 3.63 8.49 3.96
N TYR A 127 4.87 8.96 4.10
CA TYR A 127 5.50 9.83 3.11
C TYR A 127 5.79 9.04 1.83
N ILE A 128 5.36 9.54 0.67
CA ILE A 128 5.49 8.83 -0.62
C ILE A 128 6.51 9.48 -1.58
N GLY A 129 7.27 10.46 -1.11
CA GLY A 129 8.19 11.27 -1.92
C GLY A 129 7.53 12.56 -2.44
N ASN A 130 8.35 13.49 -2.95
CA ASN A 130 7.91 14.74 -3.58
C ASN A 130 6.95 15.59 -2.74
N GLY A 131 7.13 15.63 -1.42
CA GLY A 131 6.27 16.41 -0.53
C GLY A 131 4.83 15.88 -0.40
N GLU A 132 4.56 14.61 -0.76
CA GLU A 132 3.24 14.00 -0.66
C GLU A 132 3.18 12.92 0.43
N VAL A 133 2.01 12.80 1.07
CA VAL A 133 1.72 11.84 2.15
C VAL A 133 0.41 11.13 1.85
N ILE A 134 0.34 9.83 2.16
CA ILE A 134 -0.93 9.09 2.22
C ILE A 134 -1.27 8.82 3.69
N GLU A 135 -2.49 9.15 4.11
CA GLU A 135 -2.95 9.02 5.49
C GLU A 135 -4.44 8.66 5.55
N ALA A 136 -4.83 7.88 6.57
CA ALA A 136 -6.22 7.59 6.88
C ALA A 136 -6.72 8.59 7.94
N ARG A 137 -7.51 9.59 7.54
CA ARG A 137 -7.71 10.84 8.31
C ARG A 137 -8.86 10.85 9.31
N GLY A 138 -9.76 9.88 9.25
CA GLY A 138 -11.01 9.90 9.98
C GLY A 138 -12.18 9.54 9.08
N HIS A 139 -13.32 9.23 9.69
CA HIS A 139 -14.50 8.66 9.03
C HIS A 139 -14.99 9.48 7.82
N GLU A 140 -14.97 10.81 7.93
CA GLU A 140 -15.41 11.72 6.85
C GLU A 140 -14.49 11.73 5.63
N PHE A 141 -13.22 11.36 5.80
CA PHE A 141 -12.21 11.50 4.75
C PHE A 141 -11.76 10.16 4.17
N GLY A 142 -11.64 9.12 5.00
CA GLY A 142 -11.01 7.87 4.60
C GLY A 142 -9.49 8.00 4.41
N VAL A 143 -8.95 7.17 3.53
CA VAL A 143 -7.55 7.19 3.10
C VAL A 143 -7.37 8.15 1.94
N VAL A 144 -6.58 9.20 2.14
CA VAL A 144 -6.39 10.29 1.17
C VAL A 144 -4.92 10.61 0.96
N LYS A 145 -4.64 11.31 -0.14
CA LYS A 145 -3.34 11.92 -0.41
C LYS A 145 -3.35 13.39 0.01
N THR A 146 -2.36 13.81 0.77
CA THR A 146 -2.19 15.20 1.23
C THR A 146 -0.79 15.72 0.88
N LYS A 147 -0.64 17.04 0.88
CA LYS A 147 0.69 17.67 0.82
C LYS A 147 1.27 17.70 2.24
N LEU A 148 2.53 17.31 2.36
CA LEU A 148 3.28 17.33 3.62
C LEU A 148 3.21 18.72 4.27
N ALA A 149 3.44 19.78 3.50
CA ALA A 149 3.45 21.16 3.98
C ALA A 149 2.08 21.71 4.43
N LEU A 150 0.97 21.06 4.02
CA LEU A 150 -0.39 21.52 4.34
C LEU A 150 -0.99 20.82 5.57
N ARG A 151 -0.19 20.00 6.26
CA ARG A 151 -0.62 19.22 7.42
C ARG A 151 0.33 19.52 8.59
N PRO A 152 -0.17 19.57 9.84
CA PRO A 152 0.63 19.98 11.00
C PRO A 152 1.52 18.85 11.53
N TRP A 153 2.22 18.13 10.64
CA TRP A 153 3.19 17.11 11.03
C TRP A 153 4.28 17.72 11.91
N LYS A 154 4.71 17.00 12.94
CA LYS A 154 5.70 17.45 13.92
C LYS A 154 6.94 16.59 13.94
N TRP A 155 6.80 15.30 13.61
CA TRP A 155 7.90 14.34 13.67
C TRP A 155 7.90 13.42 12.46
N TRP A 156 9.05 12.83 12.17
CA TRP A 156 9.20 11.72 11.25
C TRP A 156 9.85 10.53 11.95
N GLY A 157 9.70 9.32 11.40
CA GLY A 157 10.40 8.13 11.88
C GLY A 157 10.39 6.98 10.89
N LYS A 158 11.44 6.17 10.90
CA LYS A 158 11.53 4.91 10.14
C LYS A 158 10.81 3.80 10.93
N CYS A 159 9.84 3.15 10.30
CA CYS A 159 9.10 2.05 10.92
C CYS A 159 10.07 0.90 11.24
N PRO A 160 10.13 0.41 12.49
CA PRO A 160 11.11 -0.61 12.88
C PRO A 160 10.87 -1.98 12.25
N TYR A 161 9.70 -2.18 11.64
CA TYR A 161 9.30 -3.43 11.01
C TYR A 161 9.53 -3.45 9.48
N LEU A 162 10.21 -2.43 8.95
CA LEU A 162 10.52 -2.31 7.53
C LEU A 162 12.03 -2.36 7.27
N THR A 163 12.40 -3.01 6.18
CA THR A 163 13.70 -2.81 5.55
C THR A 163 13.64 -1.55 4.69
N TYR A 164 14.47 -0.56 5.00
CA TYR A 164 14.60 0.65 4.18
C TYR A 164 15.64 0.42 3.09
N LEU A 165 15.23 0.62 1.83
CA LEU A 165 16.09 0.55 0.66
C LEU A 165 16.41 1.96 0.17
N ASP A 166 17.65 2.22 -0.21
CA ASP A 166 18.08 3.55 -0.70
C ASP A 166 17.49 3.90 -2.05
N LYS A 167 17.26 2.88 -2.89
CA LYS A 167 16.63 3.02 -4.20
C LYS A 167 15.39 2.17 -4.24
N ALA A 168 14.38 2.66 -4.97
CA ALA A 168 13.26 1.81 -5.36
C ALA A 168 13.85 0.55 -5.98
N PRO A 169 13.33 -0.65 -5.68
CA PRO A 169 13.88 -1.88 -6.24
C PRO A 169 13.96 -1.75 -7.76
N THR A 170 15.18 -1.52 -8.24
CA THR A 170 15.53 -1.59 -9.66
C THR A 170 15.60 -3.05 -9.99
N ILE A 171 14.84 -3.49 -10.99
CA ILE A 171 15.06 -4.82 -11.55
C ILE A 171 16.41 -4.77 -12.27
N THR A 172 17.44 -5.30 -11.63
CA THR A 172 18.70 -5.63 -12.29
C THR A 172 18.46 -6.92 -13.07
N ILE A 173 18.22 -6.81 -14.38
CA ILE A 173 18.27 -7.97 -15.25
C ILE A 173 19.75 -8.24 -15.50
N ASP A 174 20.35 -9.13 -14.70
CA ASP A 174 21.68 -9.63 -15.00
C ASP A 174 21.57 -10.49 -16.27
N SER A 175 22.06 -9.94 -17.38
CA SER A 175 22.00 -10.60 -18.69
C SER A 175 23.04 -11.72 -18.81
N THR A 176 23.83 -12.01 -17.76
CA THR A 176 24.91 -13.00 -17.80
C THR A 176 24.49 -14.41 -17.38
N THR A 177 23.29 -14.63 -16.85
CA THR A 177 22.75 -15.98 -16.57
C THR A 177 21.70 -16.44 -17.58
N ALA A 178 21.78 -15.96 -18.82
CA ALA A 178 21.02 -16.50 -19.94
C ALA A 178 21.61 -17.83 -20.43
N THR A 179 21.69 -18.83 -19.56
CA THR A 179 21.90 -20.23 -19.97
C THR A 179 20.92 -21.14 -19.23
N LYS A 180 20.03 -21.72 -20.05
CA LYS A 180 19.16 -22.87 -19.79
C LYS A 180 17.81 -22.59 -19.09
N PRO A 181 16.67 -22.92 -19.74
CA PRO A 181 15.35 -22.77 -19.16
C PRO A 181 15.12 -23.86 -18.11
N GLY A 182 14.89 -23.43 -16.87
CA GLY A 182 14.48 -24.32 -15.78
C GLY A 182 15.27 -24.08 -14.50
N THR A 183 14.89 -23.07 -13.73
CA THR A 183 14.87 -23.14 -12.26
C THR A 183 14.15 -21.90 -11.71
N SER A 184 12.90 -22.13 -11.30
CA SER A 184 12.04 -21.16 -10.64
C SER A 184 12.43 -21.06 -9.17
N SER A 185 13.06 -19.98 -8.72
CA SER A 185 13.17 -19.67 -7.28
C SER A 185 13.61 -18.22 -7.05
N ALA A 186 12.69 -17.29 -7.23
CA ALA A 186 12.53 -16.04 -6.47
C ALA A 186 11.57 -15.15 -7.25
N ILE A 187 10.63 -14.50 -6.55
CA ILE A 187 9.49 -13.75 -7.10
C ILE A 187 8.37 -14.71 -7.49
N GLY A 188 7.23 -14.62 -6.80
CA GLY A 188 6.03 -15.40 -7.10
C GLY A 188 5.66 -15.22 -8.57
N ILE A 189 5.97 -16.23 -9.38
CA ILE A 189 5.73 -16.25 -10.80
C ILE A 189 4.21 -16.30 -10.97
N GLY A 190 3.63 -15.13 -11.13
CA GLY A 190 2.23 -15.00 -11.45
C GLY A 190 1.94 -15.60 -12.82
N LYS A 191 0.72 -16.10 -12.94
CA LYS A 191 0.09 -16.77 -14.08
C LYS A 191 0.75 -16.45 -15.44
N LYS A 192 1.06 -17.49 -16.22
CA LYS A 192 1.39 -17.32 -17.64
C LYS A 192 0.12 -16.92 -18.39
N VAL A 193 0.18 -15.83 -19.13
CA VAL A 193 -0.92 -15.28 -19.93
C VAL A 193 -0.46 -15.06 -21.36
N THR A 194 -1.38 -15.21 -22.30
CA THR A 194 -1.12 -14.96 -23.72
C THR A 194 -1.59 -13.56 -24.10
N VAL A 195 -0.78 -12.82 -24.84
CA VAL A 195 -1.17 -11.50 -25.34
C VAL A 195 -2.17 -11.64 -26.48
N LYS A 196 -3.32 -10.96 -26.36
CA LYS A 196 -4.35 -10.90 -27.41
C LYS A 196 -3.79 -10.33 -28.70
N LYS A 197 -4.37 -10.73 -29.84
CA LYS A 197 -4.03 -10.20 -31.17
C LYS A 197 -4.01 -8.66 -31.17
N GLY A 198 -2.93 -8.07 -31.66
CA GLY A 198 -2.71 -6.62 -31.66
C GLY A 198 -1.32 -6.23 -31.14
N THR A 199 -1.09 -4.92 -30.97
CA THR A 199 0.11 -4.38 -30.31
C THR A 199 -0.32 -3.71 -29.01
N TRP A 200 0.29 -4.10 -27.90
CA TRP A 200 -0.08 -3.65 -26.57
C TRP A 200 1.08 -2.93 -25.89
N ASN A 201 0.76 -1.83 -25.22
CA ASN A 201 1.73 -1.03 -24.48
C ASN A 201 1.98 -1.63 -23.10
N VAL A 202 3.25 -1.76 -22.77
CA VAL A 202 3.75 -1.97 -21.41
C VAL A 202 4.17 -0.60 -20.87
N ARG A 203 3.64 -0.24 -19.71
CA ARG A 203 3.72 1.11 -19.16
C ARG A 203 4.48 1.16 -17.85
N LYS A 204 5.06 2.32 -17.55
CA LYS A 204 5.86 2.51 -16.33
C LYS A 204 5.04 2.37 -15.03
N LEU A 205 3.74 2.69 -15.10
CA LEU A 205 2.79 2.62 -14.00
C LEU A 205 1.50 1.92 -14.49
N PRO A 206 0.69 1.35 -13.57
CA PRO A 206 -0.58 0.71 -13.91
C PRO A 206 -1.68 1.72 -14.26
N SER A 207 -1.49 2.48 -15.33
CA SER A 207 -2.41 3.53 -15.81
C SER A 207 -2.33 3.67 -17.33
N ALA A 208 -3.45 3.99 -17.99
CA ALA A 208 -3.50 4.26 -19.42
C ALA A 208 -2.72 5.53 -19.83
N ASP A 209 -2.57 6.46 -18.90
CA ASP A 209 -1.87 7.74 -19.12
C ASP A 209 -0.36 7.66 -18.78
N ALA A 210 0.10 6.53 -18.27
CA ALA A 210 1.51 6.34 -17.93
C ALA A 210 2.38 6.17 -19.17
N ALA A 211 3.62 6.64 -19.09
CA ALA A 211 4.61 6.51 -20.17
C ALA A 211 4.74 5.04 -20.63
N VAL A 212 4.70 4.84 -21.95
CA VAL A 212 4.99 3.55 -22.58
C VAL A 212 6.48 3.29 -22.50
N ILE A 213 6.86 2.12 -22.01
CA ILE A 213 8.26 1.72 -21.87
C ILE A 213 8.63 0.57 -22.82
N ALA A 214 7.64 -0.20 -23.28
CA ALA A 214 7.81 -1.24 -24.28
C ALA A 214 6.47 -1.55 -24.99
N GLN A 215 6.54 -2.27 -26.10
CA GLN A 215 5.38 -2.80 -26.81
C GLN A 215 5.50 -4.30 -27.01
N VAL A 216 4.40 -5.04 -26.85
CA VAL A 216 4.31 -6.48 -27.08
C VAL A 216 3.29 -6.78 -28.18
N LYS A 217 3.54 -7.83 -28.95
CA LYS A 217 2.67 -8.29 -30.05
C LYS A 217 1.82 -9.47 -29.61
N GLY A 218 0.65 -9.61 -30.22
CA GLY A 218 -0.25 -10.73 -30.01
C GLY A 218 0.43 -12.08 -30.24
N GLY A 219 0.10 -13.06 -29.39
CA GLY A 219 0.69 -14.40 -29.37
C GLY A 219 1.90 -14.57 -28.45
N GLN A 220 2.43 -13.48 -27.87
CA GLN A 220 3.52 -13.58 -26.88
C GLN A 220 3.00 -14.07 -25.53
N VAL A 221 3.77 -14.94 -24.85
CA VAL A 221 3.46 -15.44 -23.50
C VAL A 221 4.22 -14.61 -22.47
N LEU A 222 3.51 -14.03 -21.50
CA LEU A 222 4.06 -13.19 -20.44
C LEU A 222 3.78 -13.78 -19.06
N SER A 223 4.69 -13.54 -18.11
CA SER A 223 4.46 -13.79 -16.68
C SER A 223 3.98 -12.51 -16.01
N VAL A 224 2.86 -12.56 -15.29
CA VAL A 224 2.18 -11.34 -14.80
C VAL A 224 1.66 -11.39 -13.36
N ALA A 225 1.62 -10.25 -12.66
CA ALA A 225 0.98 -10.06 -11.33
C ALA A 225 -0.20 -9.06 -11.39
N THR A 226 -1.29 -9.21 -10.63
CA THR A 226 -2.69 -8.86 -11.01
C THR A 226 -3.18 -7.39 -11.00
N GLY A 227 -4.22 -7.08 -11.82
CA GLY A 227 -5.10 -5.87 -11.84
C GLY A 227 -4.68 -4.82 -12.87
N TRP A 228 -3.37 -4.64 -12.97
CA TRP A 228 -2.61 -4.40 -14.17
C TRP A 228 -1.50 -5.40 -14.09
N SER A 229 -1.20 -6.06 -15.19
CA SER A 229 -0.32 -7.20 -15.21
C SER A 229 1.14 -6.74 -15.25
N TYR A 230 1.88 -6.85 -14.14
CA TYR A 230 3.31 -6.50 -14.16
C TYR A 230 4.10 -7.51 -14.98
N VAL A 231 4.80 -7.09 -16.03
CA VAL A 231 5.64 -7.90 -16.92
C VAL A 231 7.10 -7.74 -16.51
N PRO A 232 7.67 -8.68 -15.73
CA PRO A 232 9.00 -8.50 -15.15
C PRO A 232 10.09 -8.34 -16.19
N ALA A 233 10.00 -9.07 -17.31
CA ALA A 233 10.96 -9.01 -18.41
C ALA A 233 11.05 -7.63 -19.09
N LEU A 234 10.00 -6.81 -18.97
CA LEU A 234 9.90 -5.50 -19.61
C LEU A 234 9.88 -4.35 -18.59
N GLY A 235 9.96 -4.66 -17.29
CA GLY A 235 10.01 -3.65 -16.23
C GLY A 235 8.75 -2.79 -16.10
N GLY A 236 7.59 -3.24 -16.60
CA GLY A 236 6.37 -2.41 -16.59
C GLY A 236 5.08 -3.20 -16.64
N TRP A 237 3.97 -2.47 -16.79
CA TRP A 237 2.62 -2.94 -16.57
C TRP A 237 1.85 -3.00 -17.88
N ILE A 238 1.23 -4.14 -18.18
CA ILE A 238 0.31 -4.31 -19.30
C ILE A 238 -1.13 -4.33 -18.80
N SER A 239 -2.05 -3.77 -19.58
CA SER A 239 -3.48 -3.81 -19.27
C SER A 239 -4.02 -5.24 -19.38
N ASP A 240 -4.77 -5.69 -18.38
CA ASP A 240 -5.43 -7.01 -18.38
C ASP A 240 -6.37 -7.21 -19.59
N LYS A 241 -6.88 -6.12 -20.20
CA LYS A 241 -7.67 -6.19 -21.45
C LYS A 241 -6.92 -6.87 -22.60
N GLY A 242 -5.59 -6.81 -22.60
CA GLY A 242 -4.72 -7.36 -23.64
C GLY A 242 -4.20 -8.77 -23.36
N LEU A 243 -4.71 -9.44 -22.33
CA LEU A 243 -4.25 -10.74 -21.88
C LEU A 243 -5.39 -11.77 -21.88
N GLU A 244 -5.06 -13.03 -22.16
CA GLU A 244 -5.91 -14.22 -22.08
C GLU A 244 -5.23 -15.28 -21.19
#